data_AF-G9XA41-F1
#
_entry.id   AF-G9XA41-F1
#
_cell.length_a   1.000
_cell.length_b   1.000
_cell.length_c   1.000
_cell.angle_alpha   90.00
_cell.angle_beta   90.00
_cell.angle_gamma   90.00
#
_symmetry.space_group_name_H-M   'P 1'
#
loop_
_entity.id
_entity.type
_entity.pdbx_description
1 polymer ?
#
loop_
_entity_poly.entity_id
_entity_poly.type
_entity_poly.pdbx_seq_one_letter_code
_entity_poly.pdbx_strand_id
1 'polypeptide(L)' 'MKIRYATVTSVSPFKVKFDIDNVESQNTSYKRLNAYTPELNDRVVFIDNLCLGKVV' A
#
# COMPACT_ATOMS: atom_id res chain seq x y z
N MET A 1 16.11 -0.62 -5.72
CA MET A 1 15.20 -0.22 -4.63
C MET A 1 14.25 0.83 -5.17
N LYS A 2 12.95 0.53 -5.27
CA LYS A 2 11.96 1.51 -5.71
C LYS A 2 11.03 1.87 -4.54
N ILE A 3 11.05 3.14 -4.13
CA ILE A 3 10.10 3.69 -3.16
C ILE A 3 8.86 4.15 -3.94
N ARG A 4 7.67 3.72 -3.51
CA ARG A 4 6.40 4.08 -4.13
C ARG A 4 5.39 4.48 -3.07
N TYR A 5 4.62 5.51 -3.35
CA TYR A 5 3.50 5.91 -2.51
C TYR A 5 2.19 5.42 -3.11
N ALA A 6 1.25 5.06 -2.24
CA ALA A 6 -0.05 4.59 -2.64
C ALA A 6 -1.12 4.98 -1.61
N THR A 7 -2.38 4.91 -2.02
CA THR A 7 -3.53 5.07 -1.12
C THR A 7 -4.25 3.75 -0.98
N VAL A 8 -4.58 3.34 0.24
CA VAL A 8 -5.35 2.11 0.49
C VAL A 8 -6.78 2.26 -0.03
N THR A 9 -7.17 1.39 -0.95
CA THR A 9 -8.53 1.37 -1.54
C THR A 9 -9.38 0.22 -1.02
N SER A 10 -8.77 -0.82 -0.45
CA SER A 10 -9.46 -1.88 0.28
C SER A 10 -8.54 -2.50 1.33
N VAL A 11 -9.11 -2.89 2.48
CA VAL A 11 -8.38 -3.53 3.58
C VAL A 11 -8.49 -5.05 3.56
N SER A 12 -9.56 -5.60 2.95
CA SER A 12 -9.81 -7.04 2.83
C SER A 12 -10.53 -7.34 1.51
N PRO A 13 -9.81 -7.72 0.44
CA PRO A 13 -8.36 -7.91 0.37
C PRO A 13 -7.58 -6.58 0.42
N PHE A 14 -6.32 -6.62 0.87
CA PHE A 14 -5.47 -5.43 0.94
C PHE A 14 -5.10 -4.94 -0.48
N LYS A 15 -5.69 -3.82 -0.89
CA LYS A 15 -5.50 -3.18 -2.19
C LYS A 15 -5.11 -1.73 -2.00
N VAL A 16 -4.28 -1.24 -2.92
CA VAL A 16 -3.78 0.13 -2.93
C VAL A 16 -3.79 0.70 -4.33
N LYS A 17 -3.91 2.01 -4.47
CA LYS A 17 -3.73 2.74 -5.73
C LYS A 17 -2.40 3.47 -5.69
N PHE A 18 -1.45 3.07 -6.55
CA PHE A 18 -0.16 3.75 -6.63
C PHE A 18 -0.30 5.09 -7.34
N ASP A 19 0.43 6.09 -6.87
CA ASP A 19 0.39 7.44 -7.45
C ASP A 19 0.88 7.50 -8.88
N ILE A 20 1.99 6.81 -9.13
CA ILE A 20 2.73 6.94 -10.38
C ILE A 20 1.93 6.39 -11.57
N ASP A 21 1.17 5.32 -11.33
CA ASP A 21 0.42 4.64 -12.37
C ASP A 21 -1.07 5.04 -12.33
N ASN A 22 -1.56 5.59 -11.20
CA ASN A 22 -2.96 5.87 -10.93
C ASN A 22 -3.88 4.64 -11.18
N VAL A 23 -3.30 3.43 -11.19
CA VAL A 23 -3.97 2.14 -11.36
C VAL A 23 -4.06 1.46 -9.99
N GLU A 24 -5.22 0.84 -9.72
CA GLU A 24 -5.39 0.01 -8.52
C GLU A 24 -4.51 -1.24 -8.62
N SER A 25 -3.91 -1.63 -7.51
CA SER A 25 -3.12 -2.85 -7.40
C SER A 25 -3.96 -4.08 -7.76
N GLN A 26 -3.52 -4.80 -8.78
CA GLN A 26 -4.06 -6.14 -9.07
C GLN A 26 -3.55 -7.18 -8.07
N ASN A 27 -2.38 -6.94 -7.48
CA ASN A 27 -1.80 -7.79 -6.46
C ASN A 27 -2.40 -7.48 -5.10
N THR A 28 -2.91 -8.49 -4.41
CA THR A 28 -3.47 -8.39 -3.05
C THR A 28 -2.53 -9.00 -1.98
N SER A 29 -1.39 -9.53 -2.41
CA SER A 29 -0.43 -10.30 -1.60
C SER A 29 0.76 -9.43 -1.14
N TYR A 30 0.55 -8.13 -0.93
CA TYR A 30 1.63 -7.28 -0.42
C TYR A 30 2.00 -7.67 1.00
N LYS A 31 3.31 -7.74 1.26
CA LYS A 31 3.82 -7.89 2.62
C LYS A 31 3.61 -6.57 3.35
N ARG A 32 3.31 -6.65 4.65
CA ARG A 32 3.16 -5.50 5.54
C ARG A 32 4.06 -5.72 6.76
N LEU A 33 4.60 -4.65 7.33
CA LEU A 33 5.22 -4.75 8.65
C LEU A 33 4.14 -5.15 9.67
N ASN A 34 4.48 -6.02 10.63
CA ASN A 34 3.53 -6.57 11.60
C ASN A 34 2.81 -5.49 12.43
N ALA A 35 3.45 -4.34 12.64
CA ALA A 35 2.89 -3.23 13.39
C ALA A 35 1.89 -2.37 12.59
N TYR A 36 1.76 -2.59 11.27
CA TYR A 36 0.90 -1.78 10.41
C TYR A 36 -0.43 -2.49 10.12
N THR A 37 -1.51 -1.94 10.67
CA THR A 37 -2.90 -2.28 10.33
C THR A 37 -3.41 -1.26 9.33
N PRO A 38 -3.76 -1.65 8.09
CA PRO A 38 -4.23 -0.69 7.10
C PRO A 38 -5.68 -0.27 7.34
N GLU A 39 -5.93 1.01 7.13
CA GLU A 39 -7.27 1.60 7.10
C GLU A 39 -7.59 2.11 5.69
N LEU A 40 -8.89 2.24 5.38
CA LEU A 40 -9.32 2.79 4.10
C LEU A 40 -8.84 4.25 3.96
N ASN A 41 -8.35 4.61 2.77
CA ASN A 41 -7.75 5.91 2.46
C ASN A 41 -6.42 6.20 3.17
N ASP A 42 -5.83 5.22 3.86
CA ASP A 42 -4.49 5.39 4.39
C ASP A 42 -3.51 5.70 3.27
N ARG A 43 -2.69 6.71 3.52
CA ARG A 43 -1.56 7.03 2.68
C ARG A 43 -0.38 6.17 3.08
N VAL A 44 0.17 5.38 2.18
CA VAL A 44 1.19 4.38 2.51
C VAL A 44 2.40 4.46 1.62
N VAL A 45 3.54 3.99 2.14
CA VAL A 45 4.80 3.89 1.40
C VAL A 45 5.24 2.43 1.26
N PHE A 46 5.70 2.10 0.07
CA PHE A 46 6.19 0.80 -0.31
C PHE A 46 7.67 0.85 -0.70
N ILE A 47 8.42 -0.17 -0.30
CA ILE A 47 9.70 -0.51 -0.90
C ILE A 47 9.53 -1.85 -1.61
N ASP A 48 9.69 -1.84 -2.93
CA ASP A 48 9.42 -3.00 -3.79
C ASP A 48 7.99 -3.55 -3.52
N ASN A 49 7.84 -4.73 -2.91
CA ASN A 49 6.53 -5.33 -2.57
C ASN A 49 6.18 -5.31 -1.07
N LEU A 50 6.94 -4.57 -0.26
CA LEU A 50 6.73 -4.42 1.17
C LEU A 50 6.10 -3.05 1.47
N CYS A 51 4.91 -3.06 2.06
CA CYS A 51 4.29 -1.88 2.67
C CYS A 51 4.95 -1.60 4.02
N LEU A 52 5.57 -0.43 4.15
CA LEU A 52 6.22 0.01 5.38
C LEU A 52 5.23 0.61 6.39
N GLY A 53 4.08 1.08 5.91
CA GLY A 53 3.01 1.62 6.74
C GLY A 53 2.52 2.98 6.29
N LYS A 54 1.74 3.63 7.16
CA LYS A 54 1.10 4.92 6.93
C LYS A 54 2.13 6.06 6.92
N VAL A 55 1.96 6.98 5.99
CA VAL A 55 2.66 8.27 5.90
C VAL A 55 1.65 9.33 6.33
N VAL A 56 2.00 10.14 7.33
CA VAL A 56 1.12 11.15 7.94
C VAL A 56 0.61 12.15 6.90
#